data_AF-A0A953A0R2-F1
#
_entry.id   AF-A0A953A0R2-F1
#
_cell.length_a   1.000
_cell.length_b   1.000
_cell.length_c   1.000
_cell.angle_alpha   90.00
_cell.angle_beta   90.00
_cell.angle_gamma   90.00
#
_symmetry.space_group_name_H-M   'P 1'
#
loop_
_entity.id
_entity.type
_entity.pdbx_description
1 polymer ?
#
loop_
_entity_poly.entity_id
_entity_poly.type
_entity_poly.pdbx_seq_one_letter_code
_entity_poly.pdbx_strand_id
1 'polypeptide(L)'
;MERAPLRKPKLYFDAGANPSHVTFDDGKDQRRNLPWMHYVEARWDYAEPDTIKIEIGDWLVIVRGHNLAPLFLAIEEHTLVRVRAQPELQADREHEADTFAVEIRFTKPPANPFGKRPPVQLELDTG
;
A
#
# COMPACT_ATOMS: atom_id res chain seq x y z
N MET A 1 -12.84 -11.02 -38.90
CA MET A 1 -11.78 -10.85 -37.89
C MET A 1 -12.30 -11.47 -36.61
N GLU A 2 -11.79 -12.66 -36.25
CA GLU A 2 -12.12 -13.26 -34.96
C GLU A 2 -11.64 -12.32 -33.86
N ARG A 3 -12.56 -11.84 -33.02
CA ARG A 3 -12.21 -11.17 -31.78
C ARG A 3 -11.62 -12.24 -30.88
N ALA A 4 -10.30 -12.20 -30.68
CA ALA A 4 -9.65 -13.03 -29.66
C ALA A 4 -10.44 -12.87 -28.35
N PRO A 5 -10.75 -13.98 -27.65
CA PRO A 5 -11.59 -13.90 -26.47
C PRO A 5 -10.94 -12.99 -25.41
N LEU A 6 -11.73 -12.00 -24.98
CA LEU A 6 -11.61 -11.22 -23.74
C LEU A 6 -11.00 -12.00 -22.57
N ARG A 7 -9.67 -12.10 -22.39
CA ARG A 7 -9.13 -12.70 -21.16
C ARG A 7 -9.58 -11.85 -19.98
N LYS A 8 -10.08 -12.50 -18.91
CA LYS A 8 -10.40 -11.79 -17.67
C LYS A 8 -9.13 -11.13 -17.10
N PRO A 9 -9.20 -9.85 -16.69
CA PRO A 9 -8.16 -9.21 -15.90
C PRO A 9 -7.73 -10.11 -14.74
N LYS A 10 -6.42 -10.32 -14.62
CA LYS A 10 -5.83 -11.04 -13.50
C LYS A 10 -5.40 -10.04 -12.43
N LEU A 11 -5.65 -10.42 -11.19
CA LEU A 11 -5.22 -9.69 -10.01
C LEU A 11 -3.94 -10.36 -9.47
N TYR A 12 -2.83 -9.63 -9.44
CA TYR A 12 -1.54 -10.13 -8.93
C TYR A 12 -1.36 -9.80 -7.45
N PHE A 13 -2.39 -10.11 -6.67
CA PHE A 13 -2.40 -10.00 -5.22
C PHE A 13 -3.38 -11.01 -4.63
N ASP A 14 -3.17 -11.37 -3.38
CA ASP A 14 -4.03 -12.27 -2.62
C ASP A 14 -4.97 -11.43 -1.74
N ALA A 15 -6.26 -11.75 -1.76
CA ALA A 15 -7.26 -11.17 -0.87
C ALA A 15 -7.95 -12.27 -0.02
N GLY A 16 -8.43 -11.90 1.16
CA GLY A 16 -9.08 -12.80 2.10
C GLY A 16 -10.00 -12.06 3.05
N ALA A 17 -10.89 -12.80 3.72
CA ALA A 17 -11.79 -12.23 4.71
C ALA A 17 -11.04 -11.94 6.01
N ASN A 18 -11.09 -10.68 6.46
CA ASN A 18 -10.57 -10.22 7.76
C ASN A 18 -9.13 -10.69 8.09
N PRO A 19 -8.14 -10.48 7.22
CA PRO A 19 -6.74 -10.72 7.58
C PRO A 19 -6.34 -9.87 8.79
N SER A 20 -5.56 -10.43 9.71
CA SER A 20 -4.96 -9.67 10.82
C SER A 20 -3.75 -8.81 10.40
N HIS A 21 -3.21 -9.08 9.21
CA HIS A 21 -1.97 -8.51 8.69
C HIS A 21 -1.91 -8.63 7.17
N VAL A 22 -1.21 -7.69 6.54
CA VAL A 22 -0.93 -7.61 5.11
C VAL A 22 0.55 -7.78 4.85
N THR A 23 0.88 -8.46 3.75
CA THR A 23 2.26 -8.67 3.29
C THR A 23 2.55 -7.83 2.06
N PHE A 24 3.58 -7.01 2.13
CA PHE A 24 4.16 -6.30 1.00
C PHE A 24 5.52 -6.88 0.67
N ASP A 25 5.73 -7.29 -0.58
CA ASP A 25 6.95 -7.94 -1.05
C ASP A 25 7.49 -7.18 -2.27
N ASP A 26 8.65 -6.54 -2.15
CA ASP A 26 9.26 -5.78 -3.25
C ASP A 26 9.82 -6.68 -4.36
N GLY A 27 9.73 -8.00 -4.19
CA GLY A 27 10.16 -9.02 -5.14
C GLY A 27 11.68 -9.16 -5.27
N LYS A 28 12.46 -8.43 -4.45
CA LYS A 28 13.92 -8.34 -4.51
C LYS A 28 14.56 -8.52 -3.13
N ASP A 29 14.49 -7.50 -2.29
CA ASP A 29 15.31 -7.35 -1.08
C ASP A 29 14.48 -7.40 0.21
N GLN A 30 13.27 -6.85 0.18
CA GLN A 30 12.45 -6.66 1.36
C GLN A 30 11.03 -7.21 1.20
N ARG A 31 10.66 -7.98 2.22
CA ARG A 31 9.28 -8.38 2.46
C ARG A 31 8.88 -7.96 3.87
N ARG A 32 7.77 -7.23 4.00
CA ARG A 32 7.22 -6.78 5.28
C ARG A 32 5.83 -7.33 5.50
N ASN A 33 5.58 -7.84 6.69
CA ASN A 33 4.25 -8.19 7.16
C ASN A 33 3.83 -7.15 8.19
N LEU A 34 2.76 -6.41 7.91
CA LEU A 34 2.30 -5.28 8.71
C LEU A 34 0.89 -5.57 9.25
N PRO A 35 0.63 -5.29 10.54
CA PRO A 35 -0.67 -5.58 11.13
C PRO A 35 -1.73 -4.56 10.68
N TRP A 36 -2.89 -5.04 10.25
CA TRP A 36 -3.99 -4.15 9.83
C TRP A 36 -4.51 -3.27 10.96
N MET A 37 -4.40 -3.72 12.22
CA MET A 37 -4.77 -2.91 13.39
C MET A 37 -3.96 -1.61 13.53
N HIS A 38 -2.85 -1.43 12.80
CA HIS A 38 -2.07 -0.20 12.77
C HIS A 38 -2.30 0.62 11.48
N TYR A 39 -3.25 0.23 10.63
CA TYR A 39 -3.58 1.00 9.44
C TYR A 39 -4.06 2.40 9.82
N VAL A 40 -3.50 3.40 9.15
CA VAL A 40 -3.84 4.81 9.35
C VAL A 40 -4.67 5.29 8.17
N GLU A 41 -4.12 5.20 6.96
CA GLU A 41 -4.80 5.60 5.72
C GLU A 41 -4.12 5.00 4.48
N ALA A 42 -4.84 5.03 3.36
CA ALA A 42 -4.31 4.83 2.03
C ALA A 42 -4.77 5.99 1.14
N ARG A 43 -3.85 6.53 0.36
CA ARG A 43 -4.08 7.65 -0.55
C ARG A 43 -3.78 7.22 -1.98
N TRP A 44 -4.72 7.52 -2.86
CA TRP A 44 -4.57 7.35 -4.30
C TRP A 44 -5.02 8.63 -5.00
N ASP A 45 -4.03 9.38 -5.49
CA ASP A 45 -4.27 10.66 -6.16
C ASP A 45 -4.62 10.42 -7.62
N TYR A 46 -5.71 11.00 -8.10
CA TYR A 46 -6.09 10.94 -9.51
C TYR A 46 -5.06 11.60 -10.45
N ALA A 47 -4.19 12.48 -9.93
CA ALA A 47 -3.05 13.03 -10.66
C ALA A 47 -1.86 12.05 -10.76
N GLU A 48 -1.75 11.09 -9.83
CA GLU A 48 -0.72 10.04 -9.81
C GLU A 48 -1.38 8.64 -9.80
N PRO A 49 -2.14 8.28 -10.85
CA PRO A 49 -3.00 7.08 -10.82
C PRO A 49 -2.21 5.76 -10.80
N ASP A 50 -0.91 5.79 -11.07
CA ASP A 50 -0.02 4.63 -11.00
C ASP A 50 0.59 4.40 -9.62
N THR A 51 0.23 5.21 -8.61
CA THR A 51 0.87 5.21 -7.28
C THR A 51 -0.13 5.22 -6.13
N ILE A 52 -0.05 4.24 -5.23
CA ILE A 52 -0.76 4.21 -3.95
C ILE A 52 0.23 4.45 -2.80
N LYS A 53 -0.13 5.31 -1.85
CA LYS A 53 0.62 5.57 -0.63
C LYS A 53 -0.17 5.02 0.56
N ILE A 54 0.40 4.13 1.35
CA ILE A 54 -0.28 3.40 2.43
C ILE A 54 0.49 3.63 3.74
N GLU A 55 -0.19 4.09 4.77
CA GLU A 55 0.38 4.31 6.09
C GLU A 55 -0.11 3.25 7.08
N ILE A 56 0.82 2.46 7.62
CA ILE A 56 0.55 1.43 8.63
C ILE A 56 1.61 1.52 9.74
N GLY A 57 1.19 2.01 10.91
CA GLY A 57 2.09 2.32 12.02
C GLY A 57 3.17 3.32 11.60
N ASP A 58 4.44 3.00 11.85
CA ASP A 58 5.60 3.84 11.47
C ASP A 58 6.07 3.60 10.03
N TRP A 59 5.26 2.98 9.17
CA TRP A 59 5.63 2.65 7.80
C TRP A 59 4.75 3.38 6.79
N LEU A 60 5.41 4.08 5.88
CA LEU A 60 4.83 4.49 4.61
C LEU A 60 5.27 3.47 3.55
N VAL A 61 4.29 2.74 3.01
CA VAL A 61 4.45 1.81 1.90
C VAL A 61 3.99 2.52 0.63
N ILE A 62 4.88 2.61 -0.35
CA ILE A 62 4.56 3.20 -1.65
C ILE A 62 4.50 2.07 -2.66
N VAL A 63 3.33 1.89 -3.27
CA VAL A 63 3.10 0.88 -4.31
C VAL A 63 2.91 1.60 -5.64
N ARG A 64 3.81 1.34 -6.58
CA ARG A 64 3.65 1.77 -7.96
C ARG A 64 3.25 0.58 -8.83
N GLY A 65 2.35 0.75 -9.77
CA GLY A 65 1.90 -0.34 -10.62
C GLY A 65 0.90 0.03 -11.69
N HIS A 66 0.11 -0.95 -12.13
CA HIS A 66 -0.81 -0.83 -13.24
C HIS A 66 -2.23 -1.23 -12.83
N ASN A 67 -3.23 -0.52 -13.38
CA ASN A 67 -4.65 -0.65 -13.06
C ASN A 67 -4.93 -0.84 -11.56
N LEU A 68 -4.45 0.09 -10.75
CA LEU A 68 -4.37 -0.09 -9.30
C LEU A 68 -5.73 -0.04 -8.56
N ALA A 69 -6.84 0.26 -9.25
CA ALA A 69 -8.17 0.35 -8.62
C ALA A 69 -8.56 -0.89 -7.79
N PRO A 70 -8.45 -2.13 -8.30
CA PRO A 70 -8.80 -3.32 -7.52
C PRO A 70 -7.88 -3.51 -6.31
N LEU A 71 -6.60 -3.12 -6.43
CA LEU A 71 -5.66 -3.19 -5.30
C LEU A 71 -6.02 -2.15 -4.24
N PHE A 72 -6.34 -0.92 -4.64
CA PHE A 72 -6.77 0.14 -3.72
C PHE A 72 -8.03 -0.28 -2.96
N LEU A 73 -9.03 -0.84 -3.65
CA LEU A 73 -10.24 -1.35 -3.03
C LEU A 73 -9.94 -2.44 -1.99
N ALA A 74 -9.04 -3.38 -2.31
CA ALA A 74 -8.66 -4.43 -1.36
C ALA A 74 -7.91 -3.88 -0.11
N ILE A 75 -7.23 -2.74 -0.26
CA ILE A 75 -6.61 -2.02 0.87
C ILE A 75 -7.70 -1.31 1.69
N GLU A 76 -8.60 -0.59 1.04
CA GLU A 76 -9.70 0.14 1.67
C GLU A 76 -10.62 -0.78 2.48
N GLU A 77 -10.92 -1.97 1.96
CA GLU A 77 -11.74 -2.98 2.62
C GLU A 77 -10.98 -3.84 3.65
N HIS A 78 -9.68 -3.60 3.84
CA HIS A 78 -8.77 -4.43 4.64
C HIS A 78 -8.83 -5.92 4.27
N THR A 79 -9.03 -6.24 3.00
CA THR A 79 -9.08 -7.63 2.49
C THR A 79 -7.75 -8.08 1.90
N LEU A 80 -6.82 -7.15 1.59
CA LEU A 80 -5.52 -7.48 1.03
C LEU A 80 -4.68 -8.31 2.03
N VAL A 81 -4.28 -9.51 1.60
CA VAL A 81 -3.43 -10.44 2.34
C VAL A 81 -1.97 -10.29 1.91
N ARG A 82 -1.73 -10.21 0.60
CA ARG A 82 -0.38 -10.11 0.04
C ARG A 82 -0.38 -9.41 -1.31
N VAL A 83 0.59 -8.53 -1.52
CA VAL A 83 0.99 -8.04 -2.86
C VAL A 83 2.50 -8.18 -3.02
N ARG A 84 2.92 -8.59 -4.22
CA ARG A 84 4.33 -8.68 -4.61
C ARG A 84 4.57 -7.85 -5.87
N ALA A 85 5.69 -7.15 -5.93
CA ALA A 85 6.12 -6.46 -7.15
C ALA A 85 6.49 -7.46 -8.26
N GLN A 86 6.04 -7.18 -9.48
CA GLN A 86 6.18 -7.97 -10.70
C GLN A 86 6.66 -7.07 -11.85
N PRO A 87 7.87 -6.48 -11.76
CA PRO A 87 8.37 -5.53 -12.77
C PRO A 87 8.43 -6.10 -14.19
N GLU A 88 8.58 -7.41 -14.34
CA GLU A 88 8.58 -8.12 -15.62
C GLU A 88 7.28 -7.97 -16.42
N LEU A 89 6.14 -7.79 -15.75
CA LEU A 89 4.83 -7.67 -16.41
C LEU A 89 4.63 -6.32 -17.10
N GLN A 90 5.43 -5.30 -16.74
CA GLN A 90 5.32 -3.95 -17.31
C GLN A 90 5.67 -3.90 -18.81
N ALA A 91 6.54 -4.79 -19.27
CA ALA A 91 7.00 -4.80 -20.66
C ALA A 91 6.02 -5.50 -21.62
N ASP A 92 5.03 -6.23 -21.09
CA ASP A 92 4.16 -7.09 -21.86
C ASP A 92 2.75 -6.49 -21.99
N ARG A 93 2.34 -6.28 -23.25
CA ARG A 93 1.03 -5.73 -23.60
C ARG A 93 -0.12 -6.67 -23.22
N GLU A 94 0.14 -7.97 -23.04
CA GLU A 94 -0.87 -8.93 -22.59
C GLU A 94 -1.36 -8.66 -21.15
N HIS A 95 -0.64 -7.83 -20.39
CA HIS A 95 -0.97 -7.44 -19.03
C HIS A 95 -1.57 -6.03 -18.91
N GLU A 96 -1.85 -5.35 -20.03
CA GLU A 96 -2.44 -4.00 -20.02
C GLU A 96 -3.79 -3.92 -19.29
N ALA A 97 -4.53 -5.03 -19.19
CA ALA A 97 -5.79 -5.09 -18.45
C ALA A 97 -5.64 -5.62 -17.01
N ASP A 98 -4.45 -6.10 -16.62
CA ASP A 98 -4.21 -6.73 -15.31
C ASP A 98 -3.89 -5.69 -14.22
N THR A 99 -4.10 -6.08 -12.96
CA THR A 99 -3.69 -5.30 -11.79
C THR A 99 -2.44 -5.90 -11.17
N PHE A 100 -1.34 -5.17 -11.17
CA PHE A 100 -0.08 -5.62 -10.58
C PHE A 100 0.76 -4.44 -10.06
N ALA A 101 1.54 -4.71 -9.02
CA ALA A 101 2.58 -3.79 -8.57
C ALA A 101 3.84 -4.00 -9.43
N VAL A 102 4.50 -2.92 -9.83
CA VAL A 102 5.81 -2.92 -10.50
C VAL A 102 6.92 -2.64 -9.50
N GLU A 103 6.62 -1.84 -8.47
CA GLU A 103 7.57 -1.45 -7.44
C GLU A 103 6.86 -1.26 -6.10
N ILE A 104 7.51 -1.71 -5.03
CA ILE A 104 7.07 -1.47 -3.65
C ILE A 104 8.26 -0.90 -2.88
N ARG A 105 8.06 0.24 -2.22
CA ARG A 105 9.07 0.88 -1.38
C ARG A 105 8.58 1.04 0.04
N PHE A 106 9.51 0.93 0.99
CA PHE A 106 9.26 1.11 2.41
C PHE A 106 10.04 2.32 2.92
N THR A 107 9.33 3.28 3.51
CA THR A 107 9.95 4.39 4.23
C THR A 107 9.40 4.43 5.64
N LYS A 108 10.24 4.80 6.60
CA LYS A 108 9.75 5.23 7.91
C LYS A 108 9.55 6.74 7.82
N PRO A 109 8.34 7.27 8.04
CA PRO A 109 8.16 8.70 8.19
C PRO A 109 9.11 9.19 9.30
N PRO A 110 9.72 10.38 9.17
CA PRO A 110 10.45 10.97 10.28
C PRO A 110 9.51 11.02 11.49
N ALA A 111 9.99 10.54 12.65
CA ALA A 111 9.22 10.57 13.88
C ALA A 111 8.70 12.01 14.09
N ASN A 112 7.38 12.15 14.17
CA ASN A 112 6.71 13.44 14.24
C ASN A 112 7.33 14.28 15.39
N PRO A 113 7.96 15.44 15.14
CA PRO A 113 8.57 16.25 16.20
C PRO A 113 7.53 16.87 17.15
N PHE A 114 6.23 16.73 16.84
CA PHE A 114 5.13 17.27 17.65
C PHE A 114 4.64 16.33 18.75
N GLY A 115 5.17 15.10 18.85
CA GLY A 115 4.77 14.11 19.84
C GLY A 115 5.66 14.07 21.08
N LYS A 116 5.84 15.21 21.78
CA LYS A 116 6.27 15.33 23.20
C LYS A 116 6.39 16.81 23.56
N ARG A 117 5.28 17.46 23.93
CA ARG A 117 5.39 18.56 24.90
C ARG A 117 5.61 17.90 26.27
N PRO A 118 6.73 18.17 26.97
CA PRO A 118 6.80 17.83 28.38
C PRO A 118 5.68 18.60 29.12
N PRO A 119 5.12 18.06 30.22
CA PRO A 119 4.21 18.85 31.03
C PRO A 119 4.98 20.07 31.54
N VAL A 120 4.62 21.26 31.04
CA VAL A 120 5.01 22.51 31.66
C VAL A 120 4.34 22.51 33.03
N GLN A 121 5.13 22.25 34.05
CA GLN A 121 4.78 22.42 35.44
C GLN A 121 4.52 23.92 35.63
N LEU A 122 3.24 24.33 35.61
CA LEU A 122 2.85 25.65 36.08
C LEU A 122 3.06 25.66 37.59
N GLU A 123 4.17 26.26 38.04
CA GLU A 123 4.27 26.73 39.41
C GLU A 123 3.32 27.92 39.56
N LEU A 124 2.20 27.67 40.24
CA LEU A 124 1.38 28.71 40.84
C LEU A 124 2.12 29.22 42.07
N ASP A 125 2.85 30.33 41.91
CA ASP A 125 3.37 31.10 43.02
C ASP A 125 2.18 31.84 43.68
N THR A 126 1.75 31.36 44.85
CA THR A 126 0.99 32.16 45.80
C THR A 126 1.96 32.66 46.85
N GLY A 127 2.37 33.93 46.73
CA GLY A 127 3.17 34.67 47.71
C GLY A 127 2.91 36.16 47.59
#